data_AF-A0A846PK27-F1
#
_entry.id   AF-A0A846PK27-F1
#
_cell.length_a   1.000
_cell.length_b   1.000
_cell.length_c   1.000
_cell.angle_alpha   90.00
_cell.angle_beta   90.00
_cell.angle_gamma   90.00
#
_symmetry.space_group_name_H-M   'P 1'
#
loop_
_entity.id
_entity.type
_entity.pdbx_description
1 polymer ?
#
loop_
_entity_poly.entity_id
_entity_poly.type
_entity_poly.pdbx_seq_one_letter_code
_entity_poly.pdbx_strand_id
1 'polypeptide(L)'
;MNMGNRGQIRIIEAFLAALILFSSLAISANVSVTQNSSSREDMSPAGLQVLMKLDSDGSLGRYIDSKDWSTLREVFDLALQTGVTFNITVYDVEMHPINDEIISNGGFSSEDVAFVEYICVGHEDAFHCYIVHLYLVVAS
;
A
#
# COMPACT_ATOMS: atom_id res chain seq x y z
N MET A 1 -7.48 -35.89 49.43
CA MET A 1 -7.70 -35.64 47.98
C MET A 1 -6.96 -34.36 47.60
N ASN A 2 -5.85 -34.47 46.86
CA ASN A 2 -5.01 -33.33 46.47
C ASN A 2 -5.60 -32.61 45.25
N MET A 3 -6.23 -31.45 45.49
CA MET A 3 -6.81 -30.57 44.45
C MET A 3 -5.86 -29.43 43.99
N GLY A 4 -4.60 -29.43 44.43
CA GLY A 4 -3.63 -28.37 44.13
C GLY A 4 -3.13 -28.32 42.68
N ASN A 5 -2.99 -29.48 42.02
CA ASN A 5 -2.26 -29.53 40.74
C ASN A 5 -3.12 -29.15 39.52
N ARG A 6 -4.44 -29.42 39.53
CA ARG A 6 -5.30 -29.13 38.35
C ARG A 6 -5.66 -27.65 38.20
N GLY A 7 -5.71 -26.90 39.29
CA GLY A 7 -5.90 -25.45 39.26
C GLY A 7 -4.65 -24.76 38.75
N GLN A 8 -3.49 -25.16 39.27
CA GLN A 8 -2.19 -24.62 38.87
C GLN A 8 -1.90 -24.86 37.38
N ILE A 9 -2.19 -26.06 36.85
CA ILE A 9 -2.00 -26.36 35.42
C ILE A 9 -2.84 -25.44 34.54
N ARG A 10 -4.12 -25.21 34.88
CA ARG A 10 -5.00 -24.32 34.10
C ARG A 10 -4.56 -22.85 34.15
N ILE A 11 -4.00 -22.41 35.28
CA ILE A 11 -3.45 -21.06 35.41
C ILE A 11 -2.19 -20.89 34.55
N ILE A 12 -1.30 -21.89 34.58
CA ILE A 12 -0.09 -21.89 33.74
C ILE A 12 -0.46 -21.90 32.26
N GLU A 13 -1.45 -22.71 31.86
CA GLU A 13 -1.94 -22.78 30.48
C GLU A 13 -2.51 -21.45 29.99
N ALA A 14 -3.38 -20.82 30.78
CA ALA A 14 -3.95 -19.51 30.44
C ALA A 14 -2.88 -18.42 30.35
N PHE A 15 -1.90 -18.44 31.26
CA PHE A 15 -0.79 -17.48 31.25
C PHE A 15 0.09 -17.66 30.01
N LEU A 16 0.40 -18.90 29.64
CA LEU A 16 1.23 -19.21 28.47
C LEU A 16 0.49 -18.87 27.16
N ALA A 17 -0.81 -19.13 27.09
CA ALA A 17 -1.65 -18.73 25.95
C ALA A 17 -1.69 -17.20 25.77
N ALA A 18 -1.84 -16.44 26.87
CA ALA A 18 -1.78 -14.98 26.82
C ALA A 18 -0.40 -14.49 26.34
N LEU A 19 0.69 -15.12 26.79
CA LEU A 19 2.06 -14.77 26.39
C LEU A 19 2.30 -15.04 24.90
N ILE A 20 1.76 -16.14 24.35
CA ILE A 20 1.81 -16.45 22.91
C ILE A 20 1.04 -15.40 22.10
N LEU A 21 -0.17 -15.02 22.54
CA LEU A 21 -0.98 -13.99 21.88
C LEU A 21 -0.29 -12.62 21.87
N PHE A 22 0.29 -12.20 22.99
CA PHE A 22 1.04 -10.95 23.03
C PHE A 22 2.34 -11.01 22.21
N SER A 23 3.02 -12.15 22.20
CA SER A 23 4.24 -12.33 21.39
C SER A 23 3.93 -12.30 19.89
N SER A 24 2.81 -12.89 19.45
CA SER A 24 2.41 -12.82 18.04
C SER A 24 2.07 -11.38 17.63
N LEU A 25 1.41 -10.61 18.50
CA LEU A 25 1.15 -9.19 18.26
C LEU A 25 2.44 -8.36 18.20
N ALA A 26 3.41 -8.63 19.09
CA ALA A 26 4.71 -7.94 19.09
C ALA A 26 5.54 -8.26 17.84
N ILE A 27 5.50 -9.51 17.35
CA ILE A 27 6.14 -9.89 16.09
C ILE A 27 5.42 -9.22 14.91
N SER A 28 4.09 -9.23 14.87
CA SER A 28 3.32 -8.55 13.81
C SER A 28 3.60 -7.05 13.75
N ALA A 29 3.82 -6.39 14.89
CA ALA A 29 4.19 -4.97 14.93
C ALA A 29 5.58 -4.70 14.33
N ASN A 30 6.49 -5.68 14.35
CA ASN A 30 7.82 -5.59 13.76
C ASN A 30 7.90 -6.16 12.32
N VAL A 31 6.78 -6.65 11.77
CA VAL A 31 6.64 -7.02 10.34
C VAL A 31 6.28 -5.77 9.50
N SER A 32 6.52 -4.56 10.01
CA SER A 32 6.76 -3.41 9.14
C SER A 32 8.20 -3.49 8.63
N VAL A 33 8.34 -3.91 7.37
CA VAL A 33 9.56 -3.90 6.53
C VAL A 33 10.59 -2.86 7.01
N THR A 34 11.82 -3.32 7.28
CA THR A 34 13.00 -2.46 7.47
C THR A 34 13.19 -1.58 6.24
N GLN A 35 12.71 -0.34 6.28
CA GLN A 35 12.99 0.66 5.26
C GLN A 35 14.13 1.56 5.76
N ASN A 36 15.27 1.44 5.07
CA ASN A 36 16.46 2.27 5.28
C ASN A 36 16.08 3.76 5.17
N SER A 37 16.59 4.55 6.11
CA SER A 37 16.29 5.96 6.32
C SER A 37 17.07 6.88 5.36
N SER A 38 16.32 7.62 4.53
CA SER A 38 16.56 8.99 4.00
C SER A 38 15.71 9.16 2.74
N SER A 39 14.98 10.28 2.59
CA SER A 39 14.05 10.64 1.48
C SER A 39 12.82 9.75 1.22
N ARG A 40 12.94 8.44 1.40
CA ARG A 40 11.90 7.42 1.15
C ARG A 40 10.67 7.53 2.08
N GLU A 41 10.90 8.08 3.27
CA GLU A 41 9.93 8.15 4.38
C GLU A 41 8.84 9.22 4.16
N ASP A 42 9.11 10.27 3.38
CA ASP A 42 8.15 11.35 3.12
C ASP A 42 7.37 11.16 1.80
N MET A 43 7.97 10.50 0.81
CA MET A 43 7.35 10.30 -0.51
C MET A 43 6.29 9.22 -0.51
N SER A 44 6.53 8.11 0.21
CA SER A 44 5.55 7.01 0.28
C SER A 44 4.23 7.48 0.91
N PRO A 45 4.24 8.24 2.03
CA PRO A 45 3.01 8.84 2.57
C PRO A 45 2.35 9.84 1.63
N ALA A 46 3.12 10.68 0.91
CA ALA A 46 2.56 11.64 -0.03
C ALA A 46 1.84 10.94 -1.20
N GLY A 47 2.46 9.91 -1.79
CA GLY A 47 1.85 9.09 -2.84
C GLY A 47 0.61 8.35 -2.36
N LEU A 48 0.70 7.74 -1.18
CA LEU A 48 -0.44 7.06 -0.56
C LEU A 48 -1.60 8.03 -0.30
N GLN A 49 -1.32 9.25 0.16
CA GLN A 49 -2.36 10.25 0.40
C GLN A 49 -3.08 10.66 -0.89
N VAL A 50 -2.36 10.77 -2.01
CA VAL A 50 -2.98 11.02 -3.32
C VAL A 50 -3.89 9.85 -3.71
N LEU A 51 -3.39 8.62 -3.63
CA LEU A 51 -4.17 7.41 -3.92
C LEU A 51 -5.44 7.32 -3.07
N MET A 52 -5.31 7.46 -1.75
CA MET A 52 -6.45 7.43 -0.81
C MET A 52 -7.47 8.52 -1.11
N LYS A 53 -7.02 9.72 -1.50
CA LYS A 53 -7.92 10.83 -1.83
C LYS A 53 -8.74 10.51 -3.08
N LEU A 54 -8.08 10.03 -4.15
CA LEU A 54 -8.75 9.65 -5.39
C LEU A 54 -9.64 8.42 -5.25
N ASP A 55 -9.29 7.50 -4.35
CA ASP A 55 -10.16 6.37 -4.06
C ASP A 55 -11.38 6.81 -3.24
N SER A 56 -11.18 7.72 -2.27
CA SER A 56 -12.25 8.22 -1.41
C SER A 56 -13.35 9.00 -2.14
N ASP A 57 -13.01 9.65 -3.27
CA ASP A 57 -13.98 10.34 -4.12
C ASP A 57 -14.46 9.49 -5.31
N GLY A 58 -14.03 8.23 -5.37
CA GLY A 58 -14.38 7.25 -6.41
C GLY A 58 -13.73 7.52 -7.76
N SER A 59 -12.85 8.53 -7.87
CA SER A 59 -12.22 8.88 -9.13
C SER A 59 -11.16 7.86 -9.56
N LEU A 60 -10.41 7.27 -8.63
CA LEU A 60 -9.36 6.29 -8.93
C LEU A 60 -9.92 5.08 -9.68
N GLY A 61 -10.92 4.41 -9.10
CA GLY A 61 -11.59 3.27 -9.73
C GLY A 61 -12.23 3.66 -11.07
N ARG A 62 -12.87 4.84 -11.13
CA ARG A 62 -13.48 5.33 -12.38
C ARG A 62 -12.45 5.54 -13.50
N TYR A 63 -11.27 6.10 -13.21
CA TYR A 63 -10.22 6.27 -14.22
C TYR A 63 -9.67 4.93 -14.69
N ILE A 64 -9.56 3.95 -13.79
CA ILE A 64 -9.09 2.60 -14.13
C ILE A 64 -10.11 1.88 -15.02
N ASP A 65 -11.40 1.87 -14.64
CA ASP A 65 -12.46 1.21 -15.40
C ASP A 65 -12.60 1.82 -16.82
N SER A 66 -12.57 3.15 -16.90
CA SER A 66 -12.67 3.87 -18.18
C SER A 66 -11.37 3.86 -18.99
N LYS A 67 -10.29 3.27 -18.47
CA LYS A 67 -8.94 3.31 -19.04
C LYS A 67 -8.45 4.73 -19.35
N ASP A 68 -8.88 5.70 -18.57
CA ASP A 68 -8.47 7.10 -18.72
C ASP A 68 -7.14 7.36 -18.00
N TRP A 69 -6.09 6.71 -18.53
CA TRP A 69 -4.72 6.82 -18.02
C TRP A 69 -4.17 8.24 -18.17
N SER A 70 -4.65 8.98 -19.17
CA SER A 70 -4.27 10.36 -19.43
C SER A 70 -4.68 11.28 -18.30
N THR A 71 -5.94 11.21 -17.87
CA THR A 71 -6.47 11.99 -16.75
C THR A 71 -5.84 11.52 -15.44
N LEU A 72 -5.65 10.20 -15.25
CA LEU A 72 -4.98 9.68 -14.06
C LEU A 72 -3.56 10.26 -13.93
N ARG A 73 -2.79 10.28 -15.02
CA ARG A 73 -1.45 10.89 -15.07
C ARG A 73 -1.50 12.38 -14.73
N GLU A 74 -2.41 13.15 -15.31
CA GLU A 74 -2.54 14.59 -15.04
C GLU A 74 -2.88 14.87 -13.58
N VAL A 75 -3.82 14.12 -13.01
CA VAL A 75 -4.22 14.27 -11.61
C VAL A 75 -3.05 13.99 -10.66
N PHE A 76 -2.23 12.98 -10.93
CA PHE A 76 -1.01 12.72 -10.16
C PHE A 76 0.02 13.83 -10.31
N ASP A 77 0.22 14.34 -11.53
CA ASP A 77 1.16 15.44 -11.80
C ASP A 77 0.76 16.73 -11.07
N LEU A 78 -0.54 17.00 -10.93
CA LEU A 78 -1.06 18.13 -10.15
C LEU A 78 -1.03 17.90 -8.63
N ALA A 79 -1.24 16.66 -8.18
CA ALA A 79 -1.39 16.35 -6.76
C ALA A 79 -0.03 16.16 -6.05
N LEU A 80 0.98 15.69 -6.78
CA LEU A 80 2.34 15.54 -6.26
C LEU A 80 3.08 16.90 -6.24
N GLN A 81 4.06 17.01 -5.34
CA GLN A 81 4.88 18.22 -5.24
C GLN A 81 5.72 18.41 -6.50
N THR A 82 6.02 19.68 -6.84
CA THR A 82 6.94 20.00 -7.93
C THR A 82 8.30 19.36 -7.69
N GLY A 83 8.88 18.74 -8.72
CA GLY A 83 10.15 18.04 -8.61
C GLY A 83 10.01 16.57 -8.17
N VAL A 84 8.82 15.99 -8.24
CA VAL A 84 8.61 14.55 -8.04
C VAL A 84 8.32 13.88 -9.38
N THR A 85 9.12 12.87 -9.72
CA THR A 85 8.86 11.97 -10.84
C THR A 85 8.11 10.74 -10.34
N PHE A 86 7.11 10.29 -11.09
CA PHE A 86 6.35 9.10 -10.76
C PHE A 86 6.17 8.15 -11.94
N ASN A 87 5.90 6.88 -11.62
CA ASN A 87 5.42 5.87 -12.54
C ASN A 87 4.34 5.04 -11.85
N ILE A 88 3.25 4.77 -12.55
CA ILE A 88 2.15 3.95 -12.08
C ILE A 88 1.97 2.76 -13.01
N THR A 89 1.84 1.58 -12.43
CA THR A 89 1.33 0.39 -13.11
C THR A 89 0.08 -0.10 -12.39
N VAL A 90 -0.95 -0.43 -13.15
CA VAL A 90 -2.21 -0.95 -12.60
C VAL A 90 -2.31 -2.41 -13.00
N TYR A 91 -2.64 -3.26 -12.03
CA TYR A 91 -2.78 -4.69 -12.21
C TYR A 91 -4.19 -5.16 -11.89
N ASP A 92 -4.60 -6.26 -12.52
CA ASP A 92 -5.72 -7.08 -12.06
C ASP A 92 -5.33 -7.89 -10.80
N VAL A 93 -6.29 -8.66 -10.26
CA VAL A 93 -6.06 -9.49 -9.06
C VAL A 93 -5.12 -10.68 -9.33
N GLU A 94 -4.91 -11.02 -10.60
CA GLU A 94 -3.96 -12.02 -11.06
C GLU A 94 -2.55 -11.46 -11.33
N MET A 95 -2.30 -10.18 -11.04
CA MET A 95 -1.03 -9.47 -11.27
C MET A 95 -0.65 -9.32 -12.75
N HIS A 96 -1.63 -9.27 -13.66
CA HIS A 96 -1.41 -8.83 -15.04
C HIS A 96 -1.56 -7.32 -15.16
N PRO A 97 -0.60 -6.61 -15.78
CA PRO A 97 -0.73 -5.18 -16.01
C PRO A 97 -1.87 -4.93 -17.00
N ILE A 98 -2.78 -4.02 -16.63
CA ILE A 98 -3.98 -3.71 -17.42
C ILE A 98 -3.90 -2.37 -18.15
N ASN A 99 -2.99 -1.49 -17.73
CA ASN A 99 -2.75 -0.24 -18.46
C ASN A 99 -2.02 -0.53 -19.77
N ASP A 100 -2.57 0.01 -20.87
CA ASP A 100 -2.03 -0.08 -22.23
C ASP A 100 -1.17 1.14 -22.61
N GLU A 101 -1.14 2.15 -21.75
CA GLU A 101 -0.31 3.34 -21.89
C GLU A 101 0.61 3.54 -20.67
N ILE A 102 1.69 4.31 -20.87
CA ILE A 102 2.63 4.65 -19.80
C ILE A 102 2.02 5.75 -18.93
N ILE A 103 1.91 5.49 -17.63
CA ILE A 103 1.40 6.43 -16.64
C ILE A 103 2.59 6.99 -15.85
N SER A 104 3.29 7.97 -16.42
CA SER A 104 4.43 8.64 -15.78
C SER A 104 4.57 10.10 -16.22
N ASN A 105 5.27 10.91 -15.44
CA ASN A 105 5.64 12.28 -15.80
C ASN A 105 7.14 12.46 -16.12
N GLY A 106 7.91 11.37 -16.13
CA GLY A 106 9.34 11.41 -16.42
C GLY A 106 10.02 10.05 -16.31
N GLY A 107 11.35 10.06 -16.41
CA GLY A 107 12.21 8.89 -16.22
C GLY A 107 12.89 8.91 -14.85
N PHE A 108 13.11 7.73 -14.28
CA PHE A 108 13.86 7.58 -13.03
C PHE A 108 15.36 7.65 -13.32
N SER A 109 16.03 8.67 -12.78
CA SER A 109 17.48 8.85 -12.87
C SER A 109 18.21 8.52 -11.57
N SER A 110 17.47 8.30 -10.47
CA SER A 110 18.00 8.08 -9.12
C SER A 110 17.80 6.63 -8.67
N GLU A 111 18.70 6.15 -7.81
CA GLU A 111 18.61 4.86 -7.15
C GLU A 111 17.62 4.88 -5.96
N ASP A 112 17.22 6.06 -5.48
CA ASP A 112 16.32 6.20 -4.33
C ASP A 112 14.86 6.29 -4.76
N VAL A 113 14.23 5.13 -4.95
CA VAL A 113 12.83 4.98 -5.38
C VAL A 113 11.95 4.62 -4.17
N ALA A 114 10.95 5.45 -3.92
CA ALA A 114 9.87 5.14 -2.99
C ALA A 114 8.79 4.32 -3.72
N PHE A 115 8.19 3.36 -3.03
CA PHE A 115 7.20 2.44 -3.58
C PHE A 115 5.95 2.38 -2.70
N VAL A 116 4.79 2.48 -3.33
CA VAL A 116 3.48 2.35 -2.70
C VAL A 116 2.67 1.32 -3.48
N GLU A 117 2.18 0.31 -2.77
CA GLU A 117 1.16 -0.61 -3.27
C GLU A 117 -0.18 -0.21 -2.65
N TYR A 118 -1.22 -0.09 -3.49
CA TYR A 118 -2.55 0.31 -3.06
C TYR A 118 -3.61 -0.56 -3.75
N ILE A 119 -4.66 -0.93 -3.02
CA ILE A 119 -5.78 -1.69 -3.56
C ILE A 119 -6.99 -0.77 -3.65
N CYS A 120 -7.59 -0.69 -4.83
CA CYS A 120 -8.83 0.06 -5.05
C CYS A 120 -9.88 -0.81 -5.73
N VAL A 121 -11.14 -0.37 -5.63
CA VAL A 121 -12.28 -1.04 -6.24
C VAL A 121 -12.77 -0.22 -7.43
N GLY A 122 -13.17 -0.90 -8.51
CA GLY A 122 -13.82 -0.29 -9.67
C GLY A 122 -15.12 0.42 -9.29
N HIS A 123 -15.54 1.31 -10.17
CA HIS A 123 -16.77 2.08 -10.08
C HIS A 123 -17.97 1.37 -10.72
N GLU A 124 -17.75 0.44 -11.66
CA GLU A 124 -18.83 -0.26 -12.39
C GLU A 124 -19.67 -1.23 -11.52
N ASP A 125 -20.84 -1.63 -12.05
CA ASP A 125 -21.79 -2.56 -11.41
C ASP A 125 -21.19 -3.97 -11.17
N ALA A 126 -20.12 -4.31 -11.88
CA ALA A 126 -19.35 -5.52 -11.66
C ALA A 126 -18.18 -5.22 -10.71
N PHE A 127 -18.08 -5.99 -9.63
CA PHE A 127 -17.03 -5.83 -8.63
C PHE A 127 -15.67 -6.18 -9.24
N HIS A 128 -14.87 -5.16 -9.53
CA HIS A 128 -13.49 -5.28 -9.97
C HIS A 128 -12.55 -4.75 -8.87
N CYS A 129 -11.50 -5.49 -8.56
CA CYS A 129 -10.42 -5.03 -7.68
C CYS A 129 -9.16 -4.82 -8.50
N TYR A 130 -8.43 -3.77 -8.18
CA TYR A 130 -7.18 -3.41 -8.84
C TYR A 130 -6.07 -3.23 -7.83
N ILE A 131 -4.86 -3.58 -8.24
CA ILE A 131 -3.62 -3.33 -7.48
C ILE A 131 -2.85 -2.24 -8.21
N VAL A 132 -2.61 -1.13 -7.53
CA VAL A 132 -1.88 0.02 -8.06
C VAL A 132 -0.47 0.02 -7.47
N HIS A 133 0.53 -0.08 -8.33
CA HIS A 133 1.94 0.08 -7.99
C HIS A 133 2.39 1.47 -8.38
N LEU A 134 2.71 2.29 -7.39
CA LEU A 134 3.20 3.65 -7.56
C LEU A 134 4.67 3.72 -7.14
N TYR A 135 5.51 4.17 -8.07
CA TYR A 135 6.92 4.46 -7.84
C TYR A 135 7.16 5.96 -7.88
N LEU A 136 7.95 6.49 -6.94
CA LEU A 136 8.19 7.93 -6.75
C LEU A 136 9.68 8.20 -6.56
N VAL A 137 10.16 9.29 -7.15
CA VAL A 137 11.56 9.75 -7.07
C VAL A 137 11.61 11.27 -7.00
N VAL A 138 12.51 11.85 -6.20
CA VAL A 138 12.85 13.28 -6.29
C VAL A 138 13.64 13.53 -7.57
N ALA A 139 13.15 14.38 -8.46
CA ALA A 139 13.91 14.89 -9.58
C ALA A 139 15.08 15.74 -9.05
N SER A 140 16.30 15.36 -9.41
CA SER A 140 17.54 16.03 -9.03
C SER A 140 17.86 17.27 -9.86
#